data_AF-A0A804L445-F1
#
_entry.id   AF-A0A804L445-F1
#
_cell.length_a   1.000
_cell.length_b   1.000
_cell.length_c   1.000
_cell.angle_alpha   90.00
_cell.angle_beta   90.00
_cell.angle_gamma   90.00
#
_symmetry.space_group_name_H-M   'P 1'
#
loop_
_entity.id
_entity.type
_entity.pdbx_description
1 polymer ?
#
loop_
_entity_poly.entity_id
_entity_poly.type
_entity_poly.pdbx_seq_one_letter_code
_entity_poly.pdbx_strand_id
1 'polypeptide(L)'
;AFALLPNSLEGYGQAFVVSDDQKLDWADILTLITRPLQSRNIDLWPAQPLTFRDSLSCYSMELKSVAGTLLEVMAKNLGVAPEEFSTLFQDQTQAVRINYYPPCPRADEVLGLSPHTDGSSLTLLLQVNDVEGLHIRKGGDWYPVKPLPGALIANIGDIVEILSNGVYKSVEHRAIINAKKERYSIATFHGPREDSVVSPFAEIGRGASRSICR
;
A
#
# COMPACT_ATOMS: atom_id res chain seq x y z
N ALA A 1 10.57 15.32 -17.56
CA ALA A 1 11.34 14.29 -16.81
C ALA A 1 10.45 13.82 -15.68
N PHE A 2 10.27 12.51 -15.49
CA PHE A 2 9.37 11.95 -14.47
C PHE A 2 9.98 11.96 -13.06
N ALA A 3 11.07 12.68 -12.83
CA ALA A 3 11.84 12.58 -11.59
C ALA A 3 11.03 13.06 -10.38
N LEU A 4 11.20 12.38 -9.25
CA LEU A 4 10.71 12.83 -7.96
C LEU A 4 11.38 14.17 -7.60
N LEU A 5 10.56 15.19 -7.38
CA LEU A 5 11.02 16.53 -7.00
C LEU A 5 10.97 16.73 -5.48
N PRO A 6 11.77 17.65 -4.91
CA PRO A 6 11.68 17.98 -3.49
C PRO A 6 10.25 18.36 -3.10
N ASN A 7 9.77 17.83 -1.98
CA ASN A 7 8.40 18.00 -1.47
C ASN A 7 7.28 17.42 -2.36
N SER A 8 7.60 16.64 -3.40
CA SER A 8 6.63 15.87 -4.18
C SER A 8 6.42 14.48 -3.58
N LEU A 9 5.20 13.96 -3.70
CA LEU A 9 4.87 12.56 -3.42
C LEU A 9 4.93 11.67 -4.67
N GLU A 10 5.02 12.28 -5.86
CA GLU A 10 4.99 11.62 -7.16
C GLU A 10 6.30 11.76 -7.93
N GLY A 11 6.60 10.74 -8.73
CA GLY A 11 7.75 10.69 -9.63
C GLY A 11 8.61 9.44 -9.45
N TYR A 12 9.63 9.37 -10.30
CA TYR A 12 10.68 8.36 -10.31
C TYR A 12 11.84 8.81 -9.42
N GLY A 13 12.16 8.02 -8.40
CA GLY A 13 13.28 8.28 -7.52
C GLY A 13 13.07 7.70 -6.12
N GLN A 14 14.18 7.56 -5.41
CA GLN A 14 14.19 7.21 -3.99
C GLN A 14 13.88 8.44 -3.12
N ALA A 15 13.62 8.21 -1.83
CA ALA A 15 13.59 9.28 -0.84
C ALA A 15 14.90 10.09 -0.87
N PHE A 16 14.79 11.40 -0.71
CA PHE A 16 15.96 12.29 -0.67
C PHE A 16 16.89 11.93 0.50
N VAL A 17 18.21 12.06 0.26
CA VAL A 17 19.22 11.87 1.30
C VAL A 17 19.25 13.12 2.19
N VAL A 18 19.03 12.94 3.49
CA VAL A 18 18.96 14.02 4.49
C VAL A 18 20.08 13.97 5.53
N SER A 19 20.85 12.88 5.59
CA SER A 19 22.03 12.76 6.45
C SER A 19 23.01 11.69 5.94
N ASP A 20 24.27 11.78 6.39
CA ASP A 20 25.32 10.78 6.07
C ASP A 20 25.05 9.40 6.69
N ASP A 21 24.30 9.36 7.80
CA ASP A 21 23.94 8.12 8.51
C ASP A 21 22.67 7.45 7.96
N GLN A 22 22.05 8.05 6.93
CA GLN A 22 20.81 7.52 6.37
C GLN A 22 21.07 6.20 5.62
N LYS A 23 20.36 5.15 6.04
CA LYS A 23 20.31 3.90 5.30
C LYS A 23 19.37 4.04 4.11
N LEU A 24 19.84 3.65 2.93
CA LEU A 24 19.08 3.70 1.69
C LEU A 24 18.59 2.30 1.32
N ASP A 25 17.35 2.25 0.83
CA ASP A 25 16.76 1.03 0.31
C ASP A 25 17.32 0.71 -1.09
N TRP A 26 17.53 -0.57 -1.35
CA TRP A 26 18.06 -1.10 -2.61
C TRP A 26 16.93 -1.32 -3.63
N ALA A 27 16.34 -0.23 -4.09
CA ALA A 27 15.26 -0.27 -5.07
C ALA A 27 15.32 0.95 -5.99
N ASP A 28 14.50 0.92 -7.04
CA ASP A 28 14.01 2.10 -7.76
C ASP A 28 12.49 2.15 -7.63
N ILE A 29 11.95 3.36 -7.55
CA ILE A 29 10.53 3.59 -7.27
C ILE A 29 9.96 4.57 -8.30
N LEU A 30 8.75 4.29 -8.79
CA LEU A 30 7.87 5.26 -9.44
C LEU A 30 6.56 5.33 -8.67
N THR A 31 6.26 6.49 -8.09
CA THR A 31 4.98 6.76 -7.40
C THR A 31 4.11 7.68 -8.23
N LEU A 32 2.85 7.31 -8.42
CA LEU A 32 1.87 8.07 -9.19
C LEU A 32 0.54 8.13 -8.44
N ILE A 33 -0.06 9.31 -8.35
CA ILE A 33 -1.43 9.48 -7.87
C ILE A 33 -2.38 9.05 -8.97
N THR A 34 -3.29 8.16 -8.64
CA THR A 34 -4.29 7.62 -9.56
C THR A 34 -5.72 8.05 -9.20
N ARG A 35 -5.98 8.43 -7.94
CA ARG A 35 -7.28 8.97 -7.51
C ARG A 35 -7.13 10.04 -6.41
N PRO A 36 -8.06 11.00 -6.36
CA PRO A 36 -9.17 11.20 -7.30
C PRO A 36 -8.67 11.69 -8.68
N LEU A 37 -9.51 11.64 -9.72
CA LEU A 37 -9.05 11.84 -11.11
C LEU A 37 -8.43 13.23 -11.33
N GLN A 38 -8.99 14.24 -10.66
CA GLN A 38 -8.50 15.63 -10.69
C GLN A 38 -7.11 15.82 -10.08
N SER A 39 -6.66 14.87 -9.24
CA SER A 39 -5.34 14.92 -8.59
C SER A 39 -4.25 14.24 -9.43
N ARG A 40 -4.58 13.69 -10.62
CA ARG A 40 -3.59 13.03 -11.48
C ARG A 40 -2.69 14.05 -12.16
N ASN A 41 -1.39 13.90 -11.99
CA ASN A 41 -0.41 14.62 -12.80
C ASN A 41 0.01 13.77 -14.02
N ILE A 42 -0.68 13.96 -15.15
CA ILE A 42 -0.45 13.15 -16.37
C ILE A 42 0.95 13.35 -16.97
N ASP A 43 1.60 14.48 -16.69
CA ASP A 43 2.98 14.72 -17.13
C ASP A 43 3.98 13.82 -16.41
N LEU A 44 3.63 13.32 -15.22
CA LEU A 44 4.40 12.33 -14.48
C LEU A 44 4.12 10.89 -14.92
N TRP A 45 3.06 10.65 -15.70
CA TRP A 45 2.72 9.31 -16.17
C TRP A 45 3.51 8.97 -17.44
N PRO A 46 4.33 7.90 -17.46
CA PRO A 46 5.05 7.45 -18.65
C PRO A 46 4.17 7.40 -19.90
N ALA A 47 4.61 8.06 -20.97
CA ALA A 47 3.98 7.98 -22.29
C ALA A 47 4.44 6.76 -23.10
N GLN A 48 5.49 6.08 -22.63
CA GLN A 48 6.01 4.85 -23.21
C GLN A 48 6.14 3.77 -22.12
N PRO A 49 5.73 2.52 -22.38
CA PRO A 49 5.03 2.08 -23.61
C PRO A 49 3.67 2.79 -23.77
N LEU A 50 3.18 2.96 -25.00
CA LEU A 50 1.92 3.68 -25.29
C LEU A 50 0.72 3.14 -24.49
N THR A 51 0.76 1.86 -24.12
CA THR A 51 -0.28 1.19 -23.33
C THR A 51 -0.22 1.50 -21.84
N PHE A 52 0.82 2.15 -21.33
CA PHE A 52 1.05 2.34 -19.89
C PHE A 52 -0.09 3.09 -19.22
N ARG A 53 -0.49 4.25 -19.77
CA ARG A 53 -1.49 5.13 -19.15
C ARG A 53 -2.87 4.50 -19.11
N ASP A 54 -3.26 3.81 -20.17
CA ASP A 54 -4.53 3.11 -20.26
C ASP A 54 -4.54 1.90 -19.32
N SER A 55 -3.46 1.12 -19.29
CA SER A 55 -3.31 -0.03 -18.39
C SER A 55 -3.37 0.40 -16.93
N LEU A 56 -2.66 1.46 -16.55
CA LEU A 56 -2.68 2.02 -15.20
C LEU A 56 -4.06 2.56 -14.82
N SER A 57 -4.77 3.20 -15.76
CA SER A 57 -6.13 3.69 -15.53
C SER A 57 -7.12 2.55 -15.29
N CYS A 58 -7.08 1.49 -16.11
CA CYS A 58 -7.89 0.30 -15.92
C CYS A 58 -7.56 -0.39 -14.60
N TYR A 59 -6.27 -0.62 -14.32
CA TYR A 59 -5.82 -1.23 -13.07
C TYR A 59 -6.27 -0.44 -11.83
N SER A 60 -6.12 0.88 -11.85
CA SER A 60 -6.60 1.79 -10.81
C SER A 60 -8.11 1.68 -10.56
N MET A 61 -8.90 1.51 -11.62
CA MET A 61 -10.35 1.33 -11.54
C MET A 61 -10.74 0.01 -10.91
N GLU A 62 -10.17 -1.11 -11.39
CA GLU A 62 -10.45 -2.43 -10.84
C GLU A 62 -10.04 -2.52 -9.37
N LEU A 63 -8.86 -2.03 -9.01
CA LEU A 63 -8.40 -2.06 -7.62
C LEU A 63 -9.22 -1.15 -6.70
N LYS A 64 -9.75 -0.03 -7.22
CA LYS A 64 -10.71 0.79 -6.46
C LYS A 64 -11.95 -0.02 -6.08
N SER A 65 -12.48 -0.81 -7.03
CA SER A 65 -13.64 -1.68 -6.80
C SER A 65 -13.33 -2.74 -5.74
N VAL A 66 -12.22 -3.48 -5.90
CA VAL A 66 -11.80 -4.52 -4.96
C VAL A 66 -11.58 -3.96 -3.55
N ALA A 67 -10.86 -2.84 -3.43
CA ALA A 67 -10.63 -2.20 -2.14
C ALA A 67 -11.94 -1.76 -1.49
N GLY A 68 -12.84 -1.13 -2.25
CA GLY A 68 -14.16 -0.72 -1.76
C GLY A 68 -14.96 -1.88 -1.18
N THR A 69 -15.03 -3.00 -1.90
CA THR A 69 -15.72 -4.22 -1.40
C THR A 69 -15.09 -4.76 -0.13
N LEU A 70 -13.75 -4.85 -0.05
CA LEU A 70 -13.07 -5.34 1.16
C LEU A 70 -13.33 -4.43 2.36
N LEU A 71 -13.25 -3.12 2.13
CA LEU A 71 -13.48 -2.06 3.09
C LEU A 71 -14.93 -2.09 3.63
N GLU A 72 -15.94 -2.23 2.77
CA GLU A 72 -17.35 -2.40 3.16
C GLU A 72 -17.57 -3.66 4.02
N VAL A 73 -16.95 -4.79 3.64
CA VAL A 73 -17.03 -6.04 4.42
C VAL A 73 -16.38 -5.87 5.79
N MET A 74 -15.23 -5.18 5.86
CA MET A 74 -14.57 -4.87 7.13
C MET A 74 -15.45 -4.01 8.03
N ALA A 75 -16.09 -2.98 7.48
CA ALA A 75 -17.01 -2.10 8.21
C ALA A 75 -18.21 -2.87 8.78
N LYS A 76 -18.82 -3.73 7.94
CA LYS A 76 -19.93 -4.60 8.35
C LYS A 76 -19.53 -5.54 9.49
N ASN A 77 -18.34 -6.13 9.43
CA ASN A 77 -17.82 -7.00 10.50
C ASN A 77 -17.59 -6.25 11.82
N LEU A 78 -17.35 -4.94 11.76
CA LEU A 78 -17.21 -4.09 12.94
C LEU A 78 -18.55 -3.57 13.47
N GLY A 79 -19.65 -3.78 12.75
CA GLY A 79 -20.98 -3.25 13.10
C GLY A 79 -21.13 -1.75 12.84
N VAL A 80 -20.29 -1.18 11.98
CA VAL A 80 -20.32 0.25 11.62
C VAL A 80 -21.42 0.49 10.59
N ALA A 81 -22.11 1.63 10.70
CA ALA A 81 -23.15 2.02 9.76
C ALA A 81 -22.57 2.20 8.33
N PRO A 82 -23.22 1.67 7.28
CA PRO A 82 -22.74 1.82 5.91
C PRO A 82 -22.52 3.29 5.49
N GLU A 83 -23.33 4.21 6.00
CA GLU A 83 -23.29 5.63 5.66
C GLU A 83 -22.03 6.31 6.17
N GLU A 84 -21.66 6.08 7.45
CA GLU A 84 -20.46 6.65 8.06
C GLU A 84 -19.20 6.18 7.33
N PHE A 85 -19.18 4.89 6.99
CA PHE A 85 -18.10 4.32 6.21
C PHE A 85 -18.02 4.90 4.79
N SER A 86 -19.16 4.97 4.11
CA SER A 86 -19.25 5.49 2.73
C SER A 86 -18.82 6.95 2.64
N THR A 87 -19.15 7.77 3.64
CA THR A 87 -18.72 9.17 3.70
C THR A 87 -17.20 9.28 3.84
N LEU A 88 -16.57 8.45 4.69
CA LEU A 88 -15.13 8.53 4.94
C LEU A 88 -14.28 8.14 3.71
N PHE A 89 -14.80 7.21 2.89
CA PHE A 89 -14.16 6.72 1.66
C PHE A 89 -14.77 7.29 0.38
N GLN A 90 -15.65 8.28 0.48
CA GLN A 90 -16.14 9.03 -0.66
C GLN A 90 -14.94 9.70 -1.36
N ASP A 91 -14.84 9.56 -2.68
CA ASP A 91 -13.70 10.07 -3.45
C ASP A 91 -12.33 9.64 -2.90
N GLN A 92 -12.26 8.38 -2.43
CA GLN A 92 -11.05 7.80 -1.85
C GLN A 92 -9.78 8.13 -2.62
N THR A 93 -8.74 8.49 -1.87
CA THR A 93 -7.41 8.70 -2.42
C THR A 93 -6.81 7.36 -2.87
N GLN A 94 -6.06 7.39 -3.97
CA GLN A 94 -5.32 6.23 -4.44
C GLN A 94 -3.99 6.65 -5.05
N ALA A 95 -2.94 5.95 -4.66
CA ALA A 95 -1.61 6.07 -5.26
C ALA A 95 -1.08 4.68 -5.62
N VAL A 96 -0.32 4.61 -6.70
CA VAL A 96 0.38 3.41 -7.15
C VAL A 96 1.87 3.64 -7.00
N ARG A 97 2.56 2.69 -6.36
CA ARG A 97 4.01 2.64 -6.24
C ARG A 97 4.53 1.40 -6.96
N ILE A 98 5.22 1.62 -8.07
CA ILE A 98 5.91 0.57 -8.83
C ILE A 98 7.32 0.47 -8.26
N ASN A 99 7.69 -0.74 -7.82
CA ASN A 99 8.98 -1.01 -7.20
C ASN A 99 9.77 -1.96 -8.09
N TYR A 100 11.02 -1.57 -8.37
CA TYR A 100 12.02 -2.42 -9.00
C TYR A 100 13.14 -2.68 -7.99
N TYR A 101 13.44 -3.94 -7.74
CA TYR A 101 14.49 -4.38 -6.84
C TYR A 101 15.59 -5.07 -7.66
N PRO A 102 16.69 -4.38 -7.99
CA PRO A 102 17.78 -4.98 -8.74
C PRO A 102 18.50 -6.06 -7.92
N PRO A 103 19.11 -7.06 -8.57
CA PRO A 103 19.90 -8.06 -7.86
C PRO A 103 21.11 -7.41 -7.16
N CYS A 104 21.47 -7.91 -5.97
CA CYS A 104 22.61 -7.41 -5.20
C CYS A 104 23.50 -8.55 -4.71
N PRO A 105 24.79 -8.62 -5.09
CA PRO A 105 25.70 -9.65 -4.57
C PRO A 105 25.83 -9.68 -3.04
N ARG A 106 25.49 -8.57 -2.36
CA ARG A 106 25.48 -8.40 -0.90
C ARG A 106 24.04 -8.28 -0.37
N ALA A 107 23.14 -9.11 -0.90
CA ALA A 107 21.70 -9.06 -0.59
C ALA A 107 21.37 -9.26 0.91
N ASP A 108 22.29 -9.84 1.67
CA ASP A 108 22.20 -10.02 3.12
C ASP A 108 22.55 -8.74 3.92
N GLU A 109 23.14 -7.74 3.28
CA GLU A 109 23.55 -6.48 3.90
C GLU A 109 22.60 -5.30 3.60
N VAL A 110 21.68 -5.49 2.66
CA VAL A 110 20.75 -4.44 2.21
C VAL A 110 19.30 -4.93 2.26
N LEU A 111 18.37 -3.99 2.35
CA LEU A 111 16.94 -4.24 2.20
C LEU A 111 16.45 -3.56 0.93
N GLY A 112 15.47 -4.16 0.26
CA GLY A 112 14.78 -3.52 -0.85
C GLY A 112 13.75 -2.51 -0.38
N LEU A 113 13.17 -2.76 0.78
CA LEU A 113 12.29 -1.83 1.47
C LEU A 113 12.43 -2.05 2.97
N SER A 114 12.80 -0.98 3.69
CA SER A 114 12.99 -1.00 5.14
C SER A 114 11.71 -1.40 5.91
N PRO A 115 11.82 -1.95 7.13
CA PRO A 115 10.66 -2.29 7.96
C PRO A 115 9.74 -1.10 8.20
N HIS A 116 8.45 -1.27 7.93
CA HIS A 116 7.43 -0.24 8.12
C HIS A 116 6.02 -0.83 8.21
N THR A 117 5.06 -0.02 8.64
CA THR A 117 3.62 -0.21 8.40
C THR A 117 3.15 0.74 7.31
N ASP A 118 2.01 0.42 6.70
CA ASP A 118 1.43 1.28 5.66
C ASP A 118 0.52 2.33 6.28
N GLY A 119 0.77 3.61 6.01
CA GLY A 119 -0.12 4.71 6.44
C GLY A 119 -1.45 4.79 5.69
N SER A 120 -1.74 3.86 4.77
CA SER A 120 -2.98 3.79 4.01
C SER A 120 -4.12 3.17 4.84
N SER A 121 -5.31 3.05 4.27
CA SER A 121 -6.38 2.21 4.82
C SER A 121 -6.20 0.75 4.42
N LEU A 122 -5.98 0.51 3.13
CA LEU A 122 -5.75 -0.80 2.55
C LEU A 122 -4.68 -0.68 1.46
N THR A 123 -3.78 -1.63 1.41
CA THR A 123 -2.84 -1.78 0.30
C THR A 123 -3.12 -3.08 -0.43
N LEU A 124 -3.19 -2.99 -1.76
CA LEU A 124 -3.32 -4.13 -2.65
C LEU A 124 -2.03 -4.24 -3.47
N LEU A 125 -1.28 -5.31 -3.23
CA LEU A 125 0.02 -5.56 -3.82
C LEU A 125 -0.08 -6.64 -4.89
N LEU A 126 0.31 -6.27 -6.11
CA LEU A 126 0.59 -7.22 -7.19
C LEU A 126 2.09 -7.53 -7.20
N GLN A 127 2.43 -8.80 -7.07
CA GLN A 127 3.77 -9.28 -7.37
C GLN A 127 3.84 -9.66 -8.86
N VAL A 128 4.77 -9.05 -9.59
CA VAL A 128 4.80 -9.11 -11.07
C VAL A 128 5.58 -10.32 -11.59
N ASN A 129 6.62 -10.76 -10.87
CA ASN A 129 7.41 -11.94 -11.20
C ASN A 129 7.47 -12.93 -10.03
N ASP A 130 8.06 -14.11 -10.24
CA ASP A 130 8.08 -15.22 -9.27
C ASP A 130 9.16 -15.08 -8.18
N VAL A 131 9.85 -13.94 -8.11
CA VAL A 131 10.95 -13.71 -7.17
C VAL A 131 10.39 -13.31 -5.80
N GLU A 132 10.55 -14.17 -4.81
CA GLU A 132 10.16 -13.90 -3.42
C GLU A 132 10.92 -12.70 -2.85
N GLY A 133 10.31 -12.00 -1.88
CA GLY A 133 10.96 -10.86 -1.24
C GLY A 133 10.14 -10.16 -0.16
N LEU A 134 8.81 -10.24 -0.21
CA LEU A 134 7.97 -9.67 0.85
C LEU A 134 8.05 -10.52 2.12
N HIS A 135 8.39 -9.89 3.25
CA HIS A 135 8.35 -10.49 4.58
C HIS A 135 7.40 -9.69 5.48
N ILE A 136 6.62 -10.40 6.30
CA ILE A 136 5.74 -9.81 7.33
C ILE A 136 6.25 -10.17 8.72
N ARG A 137 6.02 -9.31 9.71
CA ARG A 137 6.41 -9.58 11.09
C ARG A 137 5.26 -10.15 11.90
N LYS A 138 5.50 -11.24 12.63
CA LYS A 138 4.52 -11.87 13.53
C LYS A 138 5.23 -12.43 14.75
N GLY A 139 4.80 -12.04 15.95
CA GLY A 139 5.39 -12.56 17.20
C GLY A 139 6.87 -12.20 17.37
N GLY A 140 7.35 -11.12 16.74
CA GLY A 140 8.75 -10.70 16.76
C GLY A 140 9.57 -11.21 15.57
N ASP A 141 9.14 -12.29 14.93
CA ASP A 141 9.85 -12.96 13.83
C ASP A 141 9.36 -12.52 12.44
N TRP A 142 10.23 -12.67 11.44
CA TRP A 142 9.95 -12.38 10.04
C TRP A 142 9.54 -13.62 9.26
N TYR A 143 8.42 -13.55 8.54
CA TYR A 143 7.87 -14.65 7.74
C TYR A 143 7.79 -14.23 6.26
N PRO A 144 8.30 -15.07 5.33
CA PRO A 144 8.16 -14.80 3.91
C PRO A 144 6.70 -14.97 3.47
N VAL A 145 6.26 -14.11 2.56
CA VAL A 145 4.96 -14.24 1.89
C VAL A 145 5.20 -14.90 0.53
N LYS A 146 4.62 -16.09 0.35
CA LYS A 146 4.71 -16.81 -0.91
C LYS A 146 3.72 -16.22 -1.93
N PRO A 147 4.19 -15.75 -3.10
CA PRO A 147 3.31 -15.28 -4.16
C PRO A 147 2.45 -16.43 -4.69
N LEU A 148 1.15 -16.18 -4.86
CA LEU A 148 0.24 -17.10 -5.54
C LEU A 148 -0.04 -16.57 -6.95
N PRO A 149 0.08 -17.39 -8.01
CA PRO A 149 -0.23 -16.97 -9.37
C PRO A 149 -1.64 -16.39 -9.48
N GLY A 150 -1.76 -15.18 -10.05
CA GLY A 150 -3.04 -14.49 -10.24
C GLY A 150 -3.65 -13.88 -8.97
N ALA A 151 -2.96 -13.91 -7.83
CA ALA A 151 -3.45 -13.33 -6.58
C ALA A 151 -2.91 -11.93 -6.31
N LEU A 152 -3.70 -11.12 -5.63
CA LEU A 152 -3.26 -9.92 -4.94
C LEU A 152 -2.99 -10.24 -3.48
N ILE A 153 -1.97 -9.61 -2.91
CA ILE A 153 -1.75 -9.59 -1.47
C ILE A 153 -2.44 -8.35 -0.93
N ALA A 154 -3.37 -8.53 0.01
CA ALA A 154 -4.05 -7.43 0.68
C ALA A 154 -3.48 -7.26 2.09
N ASN A 155 -3.09 -6.04 2.45
CA ASN A 155 -2.69 -5.69 3.80
C ASN A 155 -3.46 -4.49 4.33
N ILE A 156 -3.74 -4.55 5.64
CA ILE A 156 -4.41 -3.50 6.39
C ILE A 156 -3.36 -2.44 6.73
N GLY A 157 -3.71 -1.18 6.56
CA GLY A 157 -2.87 -0.05 6.95
C GLY A 157 -3.35 0.62 8.24
N ASP A 158 -2.55 1.59 8.68
CA ASP A 158 -2.68 2.27 9.97
C ASP A 158 -4.04 2.97 10.12
N ILE A 159 -4.62 3.47 9.03
CA ILE A 159 -5.92 4.15 9.07
C ILE A 159 -7.03 3.19 9.50
N VAL A 160 -7.07 1.97 8.95
CA VAL A 160 -8.07 0.97 9.35
C VAL A 160 -7.79 0.44 10.75
N GLU A 161 -6.53 0.34 11.18
CA GLU A 161 -6.21 0.04 12.58
C GLU A 161 -6.80 1.10 13.52
N ILE A 162 -6.63 2.38 13.23
CA ILE A 162 -7.19 3.49 14.03
C ILE A 162 -8.72 3.45 14.02
N LEU A 163 -9.34 3.42 12.84
CA LEU A 163 -10.80 3.41 12.67
C LEU A 163 -11.45 2.24 13.44
N SER A 164 -10.80 1.07 13.41
CA SER A 164 -11.28 -0.15 14.07
C SER A 164 -10.93 -0.24 15.55
N ASN A 165 -10.36 0.82 16.15
CA ASN A 165 -9.87 0.82 17.53
C ASN A 165 -8.95 -0.38 17.83
N GLY A 166 -8.08 -0.71 16.87
CA GLY A 166 -7.13 -1.82 17.00
C GLY A 166 -7.69 -3.22 16.79
N VAL A 167 -8.95 -3.40 16.36
CA VAL A 167 -9.50 -4.73 16.04
C VAL A 167 -8.79 -5.33 14.83
N TYR A 168 -8.62 -4.55 13.77
CA TYR A 168 -7.76 -4.90 12.64
C TYR A 168 -6.34 -4.40 12.87
N LYS A 169 -5.35 -5.15 12.38
CA LYS A 169 -3.93 -4.88 12.63
C LYS A 169 -3.18 -4.51 11.36
N SER A 170 -2.55 -3.35 11.39
CA SER A 170 -1.50 -2.93 10.49
C SER A 170 -0.21 -3.64 10.87
N VAL A 171 0.28 -4.49 9.98
CA VAL A 171 1.39 -5.39 10.28
C VAL A 171 2.67 -4.85 9.67
N GLU A 172 3.72 -4.78 10.50
CA GLU A 172 5.04 -4.39 10.04
C GLU A 172 5.54 -5.39 8.98
N HIS A 173 6.04 -4.87 7.87
CA HIS A 173 6.52 -5.65 6.74
C HIS A 173 7.76 -5.01 6.11
N ARG A 174 8.51 -5.79 5.33
CA ARG A 174 9.73 -5.35 4.62
C ARG A 174 9.88 -6.08 3.29
N ALA A 175 10.75 -5.59 2.42
CA ALA A 175 11.18 -6.31 1.23
C ALA A 175 12.67 -6.65 1.31
N ILE A 176 13.02 -7.92 1.13
CA ILE A 176 14.41 -8.38 1.00
C ILE A 176 14.84 -8.42 -0.47
N ILE A 177 16.15 -8.45 -0.69
CA ILE A 177 16.77 -8.52 -2.03
C ILE A 177 17.19 -9.95 -2.34
N ASN A 178 17.15 -10.30 -3.63
CA ASN A 178 17.73 -11.52 -4.13
C ASN A 178 19.11 -11.24 -4.75
N ALA A 179 20.07 -12.14 -4.56
CA ALA A 179 21.44 -11.91 -5.04
C ALA A 179 21.62 -12.04 -6.56
N LYS A 180 20.68 -12.69 -7.25
CA LYS A 180 20.84 -13.10 -8.65
C LYS A 180 19.69 -12.67 -9.57
N LYS A 181 18.51 -12.41 -9.02
CA LYS A 181 17.31 -12.09 -9.79
C LYS A 181 16.71 -10.77 -9.32
N GLU A 182 16.27 -9.96 -10.27
CA GLU A 182 15.46 -8.78 -10.00
C GLU A 182 14.04 -9.15 -9.56
N ARG A 183 13.43 -8.29 -8.76
CA ARG A 183 12.02 -8.42 -8.35
C ARG A 183 11.24 -7.18 -8.75
N TYR A 184 9.99 -7.37 -9.13
CA TYR A 184 9.05 -6.30 -9.45
C TYR A 184 7.77 -6.44 -8.64
N SER A 185 7.28 -5.33 -8.07
CA SER A 185 5.96 -5.30 -7.44
C SER A 185 5.27 -3.94 -7.57
N ILE A 186 3.94 -3.97 -7.67
CA ILE A 186 3.08 -2.80 -7.80
C ILE A 186 2.17 -2.74 -6.58
N ALA A 187 2.46 -1.82 -5.66
CA ALA A 187 1.63 -1.55 -4.49
C ALA A 187 0.62 -0.46 -4.82
N THR A 188 -0.66 -0.72 -4.55
CA THR A 188 -1.73 0.28 -4.71
C THR A 188 -2.30 0.59 -3.35
N PHE A 189 -2.10 1.83 -2.91
CA PHE A 189 -2.54 2.33 -1.61
C PHE A 189 -3.91 2.97 -1.76
N HIS A 190 -4.83 2.62 -0.86
CA HIS A 190 -6.17 3.18 -0.77
C HIS A 190 -6.29 3.90 0.56
N GLY A 191 -6.59 5.20 0.52
CA GLY A 191 -6.81 6.01 1.71
C GLY A 191 -8.26 6.53 1.78
N PRO A 192 -8.63 7.21 2.87
CA PRO A 192 -9.88 7.94 2.95
C PRO A 192 -9.86 9.15 2.00
N ARG A 193 -10.96 9.88 1.97
CA ARG A 193 -11.00 11.24 1.41
C ARG A 193 -9.96 12.12 2.11
N GLU A 194 -9.35 13.05 1.36
CA GLU A 194 -8.17 13.82 1.80
C GLU A 194 -8.42 14.72 3.03
N ASP A 195 -9.65 15.20 3.21
CA ASP A 195 -10.09 16.07 4.31
C ASP A 195 -10.80 15.29 5.44
N SER A 196 -10.78 13.95 5.41
CA SER A 196 -11.40 13.12 6.45
C SER A 196 -10.61 13.17 7.76
N VAL A 197 -11.34 13.34 8.87
CA VAL A 197 -10.79 13.14 10.21
C VAL A 197 -10.77 11.65 10.52
N VAL A 198 -9.57 11.10 10.74
CA VAL A 198 -9.39 9.69 11.11
C VAL A 198 -9.41 9.55 12.63
N SER A 199 -10.41 8.83 13.15
CA SER A 199 -10.55 8.50 14.57
C SER A 199 -11.33 7.20 14.74
N PRO A 200 -11.21 6.49 15.87
CA PRO A 200 -11.97 5.25 16.09
C PRO A 200 -13.48 5.46 15.91
N PHE A 201 -14.15 4.52 15.24
CA PHE A 201 -15.61 4.54 15.11
C PHE A 201 -16.28 4.50 16.50
N ALA A 202 -17.33 5.29 16.69
CA ALA A 202 -17.94 5.50 18.00
C ALA A 202 -18.61 4.23 18.58
N GLU A 203 -18.98 3.30 17.69
CA GLU A 203 -19.52 1.97 17.98
C GLU A 203 -18.46 1.06 18.61
N ILE A 204 -17.17 1.29 18.32
CA ILE A 204 -16.05 0.42 18.68
C ILE A 204 -15.34 0.99 19.91
N GLY A 205 -16.00 0.91 21.06
CA GLY A 205 -15.43 1.38 22.33
C GLY A 205 -16.41 1.47 23.49
N ARG A 206 -17.72 1.43 23.23
CA ARG A 206 -18.75 1.37 24.28
C ARG A 206 -19.06 -0.07 24.63
N GLY A 207 -18.20 -0.72 25.43
CA GLY A 207 -18.54 -1.89 26.26
C GLY A 207 -19.52 -2.92 25.67
N ALA A 208 -19.43 -3.23 24.38
CA ALA A 208 -20.29 -4.23 23.78
C ALA A 208 -19.72 -5.59 24.18
N SER A 209 -20.35 -6.20 25.19
CA SER A 209 -20.27 -7.62 25.47
C SER A 209 -20.42 -8.37 24.14
N ARG A 210 -19.31 -8.79 23.55
CA ARG A 210 -19.31 -9.59 22.33
C ARG A 210 -19.81 -10.97 22.70
N SER A 211 -21.11 -11.20 22.50
CA SER A 211 -21.66 -12.55 22.33
C SER A 211 -21.03 -13.13 21.06
N ILE A 212 -19.87 -13.76 21.20
CA ILE A 212 -19.30 -14.59 20.15
C ILE A 212 -20.20 -15.82 20.07
N CYS A 213 -21.09 -15.88 19.07
CA CYS A 213 -21.69 -17.15 18.70
C CYS A 213 -20.55 -18.10 18.30
N ARG A 214 -20.46 -19.22 19.03
CA ARG A 214 -19.61 -20.37 18.70
C ARG A 214 -20.17 -21.11 17.49
#